data_AF-A0A959HKN8-F1
#
_entry.id   AF-A0A959HKN8-F1
#
_cell.length_a   1.000
_cell.length_b   1.000
_cell.length_c   1.000
_cell.angle_alpha   90.00
_cell.angle_beta   90.00
_cell.angle_gamma   90.00
#
_symmetry.space_group_name_H-M   'P 1'
#
loop_
_entity.id
_entity.type
_entity.pdbx_description
1 polymer ?
#
loop_
_entity_poly.entity_id
_entity_poly.type
_entity_poly.pdbx_seq_one_letter_code
_entity_poly.pdbx_strand_id
1 'polypeptide(L)'
;EGRQYEAARTHFQECLSSAGNAQLAARCREGLAALAAATGDIAGGVRLYDSLLAYYESLPDSIGMARVGAGKARLYVSQQDLPRARQSYNNSLNYIQQQQLDYEDYAPIEQANRAIIQSSENEQEKIDLSLNTVNSQQNFQLPPEARIGEQLQLADLYINKGELEEAEKYVNASRNLIREDVNPNSSAEVFKKSSELNLRRGAYEAALEDYRQYMLENEKVLRQKQEELDRQVGILKEQGKIDLLVKDIDIEEKEQALLKSQVRSQRLVIVFLSLLLLGAAVSIYFIVKNVRKRRQANQLLLLKSLRAQMNPHFIFNALNSVNNFISRNDERSANKFLTEFASLMRMVLDHSQKDFISFEEEVELLELYLKLEHFRFRDKFDYTFEKSPDIDYATIEVPPMLLQPFIENAIWHGLRYKEHKGKLEVAIGKENGMATVLIRDDGIGRKRSLEAKTSQQTKYQSTGLRNVSRRIQLINQAYQKQYKVSIEDQFPEREDTGTVATLKIPIPQ
;
A
#
# COMPACT_ATOMS: atom_id res chain seq x y z
N GLU A 1 50.91 -7.10 22.56
CA GLU A 1 51.00 -8.49 23.07
C GLU A 1 49.87 -8.84 24.04
N GLY A 2 49.68 -8.17 25.19
CA GLY A 2 48.62 -8.52 26.16
C GLY A 2 47.17 -8.62 25.63
N ARG A 3 46.77 -7.78 24.66
CA ARG A 3 45.42 -7.85 24.04
C ARG A 3 45.19 -9.10 23.17
N GLN A 4 46.24 -9.74 22.66
CA GLN A 4 46.11 -10.93 21.81
C GLN A 4 45.90 -12.21 22.63
N TYR A 5 46.45 -12.30 23.84
CA TYR A 5 46.27 -13.45 24.73
C TYR A 5 44.87 -13.55 25.33
N GLU A 6 44.24 -12.41 25.67
CA GLU A 6 42.85 -12.40 26.16
C GLU A 6 41.85 -12.74 25.05
N ALA A 7 42.10 -12.31 23.82
CA ALA A 7 41.32 -12.74 22.66
C ALA A 7 41.47 -14.25 22.40
N ALA A 8 42.71 -14.77 22.44
CA ALA A 8 42.97 -16.21 22.29
C ALA A 8 42.28 -17.03 23.41
N ARG A 9 42.31 -16.54 24.65
CA ARG A 9 41.60 -17.15 25.78
C ARG A 9 40.10 -17.22 25.54
N THR A 10 39.51 -16.12 25.05
CA THR A 10 38.09 -16.05 24.71
C THR A 10 37.73 -17.08 23.64
N HIS A 11 38.53 -17.18 22.57
CA HIS A 11 38.30 -18.16 21.51
C HIS A 11 38.42 -19.61 21.99
N PHE A 12 39.39 -19.94 22.85
CA PHE A 12 39.46 -21.30 23.40
C PHE A 12 38.33 -21.61 24.40
N GLN A 13 37.79 -20.60 25.09
CA GLN A 13 36.59 -20.78 25.92
C GLN A 13 35.34 -21.02 25.06
N GLU A 14 35.19 -20.27 23.95
CA GLU A 14 34.14 -20.50 22.95
C GLU A 14 34.28 -21.89 22.32
N CYS A 15 35.49 -22.30 21.92
CA CYS A 15 35.84 -23.64 21.46
C CYS A 15 35.37 -24.71 22.46
N LEU A 16 35.68 -24.53 23.75
CA LEU A 16 35.27 -25.46 24.79
C LEU A 16 33.74 -25.53 24.95
N SER A 17 33.04 -24.40 24.86
CA SER A 17 31.58 -24.33 24.98
C SER A 17 30.83 -24.93 23.78
N SER A 18 31.49 -24.95 22.61
CA SER A 18 30.96 -25.42 21.33
C SER A 18 31.50 -26.79 20.91
N ALA A 19 32.38 -27.39 21.72
CA ALA A 19 33.02 -28.65 21.40
C ALA A 19 31.98 -29.78 21.32
N GLY A 20 31.75 -30.30 20.12
CA GLY A 20 30.80 -31.38 19.88
C GLY A 20 31.26 -32.77 20.33
N ASN A 21 32.50 -32.92 20.80
CA ASN A 21 33.03 -34.17 21.33
C ASN A 21 34.16 -33.94 22.37
N ALA A 22 34.45 -34.99 23.16
CA ALA A 22 35.40 -34.93 24.26
C ALA A 22 36.86 -34.71 23.81
N GLN A 23 37.23 -35.19 22.62
CA GLN A 23 38.59 -35.03 22.07
C GLN A 23 38.86 -33.56 21.68
N LEU A 24 37.91 -32.90 21.02
CA LEU A 24 37.99 -31.48 20.70
C LEU A 24 37.99 -30.64 21.98
N ALA A 25 37.13 -30.97 22.96
CA ALA A 25 37.13 -30.30 24.26
C ALA A 25 38.49 -30.40 24.97
N ALA A 26 39.15 -31.57 24.89
CA ALA A 26 40.48 -31.77 25.45
C ALA A 26 41.55 -30.91 24.73
N ARG A 27 41.53 -30.85 23.39
CA ARG A 27 42.41 -29.96 22.61
C ARG A 27 42.17 -28.46 22.90
N CYS A 28 40.91 -28.02 23.05
CA CYS A 28 40.62 -26.63 23.47
C CYS A 28 41.21 -26.34 24.87
N ARG A 29 41.15 -27.30 25.80
CA ARG A 29 41.74 -27.19 27.15
C ARG A 29 43.27 -27.19 27.12
N GLU A 30 43.91 -27.96 26.24
CA GLU A 30 45.38 -27.90 26.01
C GLU A 30 45.79 -26.48 25.61
N GLY A 31 45.03 -25.83 24.73
CA GLY A 31 45.23 -24.44 24.32
C GLY A 31 45.08 -23.44 25.47
N LEU A 32 44.02 -23.57 26.29
CA LEU A 32 43.85 -22.75 27.50
C LEU A 32 45.01 -22.92 28.49
N ALA A 33 45.48 -24.14 28.69
CA ALA A 33 46.60 -24.43 29.58
C ALA A 33 47.92 -23.84 29.05
N ALA A 34 48.14 -23.85 27.73
CA ALA A 34 49.32 -23.25 27.12
C ALA A 34 49.38 -21.72 27.27
N LEU A 35 48.21 -21.05 27.28
CA LEU A 35 48.12 -19.61 27.51
C LEU A 35 48.48 -19.17 28.94
N ALA A 36 48.51 -20.11 29.90
CA ALA A 36 48.78 -19.82 31.30
C ALA A 36 50.15 -19.19 31.57
N ALA A 37 51.17 -19.52 30.76
CA ALA A 37 52.49 -18.89 30.87
C ALA A 37 52.46 -17.41 30.46
N ALA A 38 51.66 -17.05 29.45
CA ALA A 38 51.56 -15.68 28.95
C ALA A 38 50.67 -14.78 29.83
N THR A 39 49.70 -15.38 30.53
CA THR A 39 48.76 -14.66 31.42
C THR A 39 49.19 -14.64 32.89
N GLY A 40 50.26 -15.35 33.24
CA GLY A 40 50.82 -15.40 34.60
C GLY A 40 50.12 -16.37 35.56
N ASP A 41 49.03 -17.03 35.17
CA ASP A 41 48.33 -18.05 36.00
C ASP A 41 48.93 -19.45 35.82
N ILE A 42 50.21 -19.59 36.15
CA ILE A 42 50.92 -20.84 35.90
C ILE A 42 50.37 -22.00 36.74
N ALA A 43 49.94 -21.74 37.98
CA ALA A 43 49.31 -22.75 38.83
C ALA A 43 47.97 -23.24 38.26
N GLY A 44 47.18 -22.35 37.64
CA GLY A 44 45.98 -22.71 36.88
C GLY A 44 46.30 -23.56 35.65
N GLY A 45 47.33 -23.21 34.89
CA GLY A 45 47.81 -23.98 33.74
C GLY A 45 48.24 -25.40 34.13
N VAL A 46 48.99 -25.57 35.22
CA VAL A 46 49.41 -26.89 35.71
C VAL A 46 48.21 -27.74 36.12
N ARG A 47 47.24 -27.18 36.85
CA ARG A 47 46.00 -27.90 37.22
C ARG A 47 45.20 -28.35 35.99
N LEU A 48 45.13 -27.51 34.95
CA LEU A 48 44.47 -27.88 33.69
C LEU A 48 45.19 -29.03 33.00
N TYR A 49 46.52 -29.00 32.96
CA TYR A 49 47.31 -30.11 32.41
C TYR A 49 47.19 -31.38 33.24
N ASP A 50 47.13 -31.32 34.57
CA ASP A 50 46.90 -32.50 35.42
C ASP A 50 45.53 -33.13 35.15
N SER A 51 44.49 -32.30 34.98
CA SER A 51 43.17 -32.78 34.59
C SER A 51 43.16 -33.41 33.19
N LEU A 52 43.94 -32.87 32.24
CA LEU A 52 44.08 -33.43 30.90
C LEU A 52 44.86 -34.74 30.91
N LEU A 53 45.89 -34.86 31.75
CA LEU A 53 46.65 -36.08 31.92
C LEU A 53 45.74 -37.22 32.38
N ALA A 54 44.96 -37.00 33.43
CA ALA A 54 43.99 -38.00 33.93
C ALA A 54 42.95 -38.39 32.87
N TYR A 55 42.54 -37.45 32.02
CA TYR A 55 41.65 -37.74 30.89
C TYR A 55 42.33 -38.63 29.84
N TYR A 56 43.55 -38.31 29.41
CA TYR A 56 44.28 -39.12 28.44
C TYR A 56 44.68 -40.49 29.00
N GLU A 57 44.92 -40.61 30.31
CA GLU A 57 45.10 -41.89 31.02
C GLU A 57 43.86 -42.78 30.99
N SER A 58 42.66 -42.18 31.02
CA SER A 58 41.42 -42.94 30.87
C SER A 58 41.16 -43.44 29.44
N LEU A 59 41.81 -42.84 28.43
CA LEU A 59 41.68 -43.15 27.00
C LEU A 59 42.91 -43.84 26.38
N PRO A 60 43.81 -44.38 27.21
CA PRO A 60 45.22 -44.65 26.90
C PRO A 60 45.86 -43.87 25.72
N ASP A 61 45.67 -42.55 25.66
CA ASP A 61 46.23 -41.70 24.59
C ASP A 61 47.63 -41.19 24.98
N SER A 62 48.63 -42.00 24.66
CA SER A 62 50.07 -41.72 24.82
C SER A 62 50.53 -40.39 24.21
N ILE A 63 49.99 -40.02 23.05
CA ILE A 63 50.40 -38.80 22.34
C ILE A 63 49.83 -37.58 23.09
N GLY A 64 48.56 -37.65 23.51
CA GLY A 64 47.96 -36.67 24.40
C GLY A 64 48.72 -36.51 25.71
N MET A 65 49.09 -37.61 26.36
CA MET A 65 49.92 -37.57 27.57
C MET A 65 51.27 -36.88 27.34
N ALA A 66 51.92 -37.17 26.22
CA ALA A 66 53.19 -36.54 25.87
C ALA A 66 53.05 -35.03 25.66
N ARG A 67 52.06 -34.58 24.88
CA ARG A 67 51.81 -33.14 24.71
C ARG A 67 51.53 -32.44 26.03
N VAL A 68 50.80 -33.08 26.94
CA VAL A 68 50.56 -32.58 28.30
C VAL A 68 51.87 -32.49 29.10
N GLY A 69 52.71 -33.52 29.08
CA GLY A 69 54.03 -33.51 29.72
C GLY A 69 54.93 -32.40 29.20
N ALA A 70 54.97 -32.20 27.88
CA ALA A 70 55.70 -31.11 27.23
C ALA A 70 55.13 -29.72 27.57
N GLY A 71 53.80 -29.59 27.64
CA GLY A 71 53.13 -28.37 28.08
C GLY A 71 53.50 -27.99 29.52
N LYS A 72 53.45 -28.96 30.44
CA LYS A 72 53.89 -28.79 31.84
C LYS A 72 55.36 -28.39 31.93
N ALA A 73 56.23 -29.00 31.12
CA ALA A 73 57.64 -28.65 31.07
C ALA A 73 57.86 -27.17 30.75
N ARG A 74 57.16 -26.63 29.73
CA ARG A 74 57.24 -25.20 29.38
C ARG A 74 56.71 -24.28 30.49
N LEU A 75 55.65 -24.68 31.19
CA LEU A 75 55.14 -23.93 32.34
C LEU A 75 56.14 -23.89 33.50
N TYR A 76 56.85 -24.98 33.75
CA TYR A 76 57.90 -25.00 34.79
C TYR A 76 59.12 -24.19 34.39
N VAL A 77 59.48 -24.16 33.10
CA VAL A 77 60.51 -23.25 32.57
C VAL A 77 60.14 -21.78 32.85
N SER A 78 58.89 -21.37 32.63
CA SER A 78 58.49 -19.98 32.92
C SER A 78 58.48 -19.65 34.42
N GLN A 79 58.45 -20.64 35.30
CA GLN A 79 58.66 -20.49 36.75
C GLN A 79 60.13 -20.57 37.18
N GLN A 80 61.07 -20.76 36.25
CA GLN A 80 62.47 -21.06 36.52
C GLN A 80 62.70 -22.36 37.34
N ASP A 81 61.71 -23.27 37.38
CA ASP A 81 61.80 -24.59 38.02
C ASP A 81 62.29 -25.64 37.01
N LEU A 82 63.57 -25.55 36.65
CA LEU A 82 64.20 -26.46 35.69
C LEU A 82 64.15 -27.94 36.10
N PRO A 83 64.31 -28.32 37.39
CA PRO A 83 64.18 -29.72 37.80
C PRO A 83 62.81 -30.33 37.46
N ARG A 84 61.71 -29.63 37.77
CA ARG A 84 60.36 -30.11 37.41
C ARG A 84 60.07 -30.04 35.92
N ALA A 85 60.65 -29.05 35.23
CA ALA A 85 60.57 -28.97 33.78
C ALA A 85 61.18 -30.22 33.12
N ARG A 86 62.41 -30.61 33.53
CA ARG A 86 63.08 -31.81 33.04
C ARG A 86 62.31 -33.09 33.36
N GLN A 87 61.80 -33.21 34.58
CA GLN A 87 61.00 -34.37 34.96
C GLN A 87 59.76 -34.50 34.05
N SER A 88 59.06 -33.39 33.80
CA SER A 88 57.87 -33.37 32.95
C SER A 88 58.20 -33.66 31.48
N TYR A 89 59.35 -33.17 30.99
CA TYR A 89 59.85 -33.46 29.65
C TYR A 89 60.25 -34.93 29.49
N ASN A 90 60.97 -35.52 30.45
CA ASN A 90 61.33 -36.94 30.41
C ASN A 90 60.09 -37.83 30.46
N ASN A 91 59.09 -37.46 31.27
CA ASN A 91 57.80 -38.15 31.27
C ASN A 91 57.14 -38.07 29.88
N SER A 92 57.17 -36.90 29.23
CA SER A 92 56.66 -36.72 27.86
C SER A 92 57.31 -37.71 26.88
N LEU A 93 58.63 -37.86 26.91
CA LEU A 93 59.35 -38.79 26.04
C LEU A 93 59.01 -40.26 26.35
N ASN A 94 58.79 -40.59 27.62
CA ASN A 94 58.44 -41.95 28.03
C ASN A 94 57.05 -42.38 27.54
N TYR A 95 56.10 -41.46 27.39
CA TYR A 95 54.75 -41.80 26.93
C TYR A 95 54.70 -42.23 25.46
N ILE A 96 55.62 -41.74 24.61
CA ILE A 96 55.62 -41.99 23.16
C ILE A 96 56.55 -43.14 22.73
N GLN A 97 57.02 -43.96 23.67
CA GLN A 97 57.86 -45.12 23.35
C GLN A 97 57.13 -46.06 22.37
N GLN A 98 57.84 -46.45 21.30
CA GLN A 98 57.41 -47.36 20.22
C GLN A 98 56.30 -46.83 19.29
N GLN A 99 56.13 -45.51 19.19
CA GLN A 99 55.11 -44.89 18.34
C GLN A 99 55.70 -44.19 17.12
N GLN A 100 54.92 -44.13 16.04
CA GLN A 100 55.18 -43.26 14.90
C GLN A 100 54.43 -41.95 15.13
N LEU A 101 55.15 -40.83 15.11
CA LEU A 101 54.60 -39.50 15.34
C LEU A 101 54.65 -38.67 14.05
N ASP A 102 53.64 -37.84 13.86
CA ASP A 102 53.74 -36.73 12.91
C ASP A 102 54.48 -35.54 13.54
N TYR A 103 54.82 -34.54 12.73
CA TYR A 103 55.50 -33.35 13.23
C TYR A 103 54.60 -32.52 14.16
N GLU A 104 53.29 -32.47 13.90
CA GLU A 104 52.36 -31.65 14.67
C GLU A 104 52.25 -32.12 16.13
N ASP A 105 52.26 -33.44 16.37
CA ASP A 105 52.23 -34.01 17.70
C ASP A 105 53.62 -33.98 18.38
N TYR A 106 54.72 -34.00 17.62
CA TYR A 106 56.08 -33.86 18.17
C TYR A 106 56.48 -32.40 18.47
N ALA A 107 55.99 -31.42 17.71
CA ALA A 107 56.38 -30.02 17.83
C ALA A 107 56.25 -29.45 19.26
N PRO A 108 55.20 -29.77 20.06
CA PRO A 108 55.16 -29.37 21.45
C PRO A 108 56.32 -29.94 22.28
N ILE A 109 56.75 -31.16 22.02
CA ILE A 109 57.85 -31.83 22.73
C ILE A 109 59.18 -31.15 22.37
N GLU A 110 59.43 -30.89 21.09
CA GLU A 110 60.59 -30.13 20.62
C GLU A 110 60.66 -28.73 21.27
N GLN A 111 59.54 -28.00 21.29
CA GLN A 111 59.47 -26.68 21.91
C GLN A 111 59.79 -26.72 23.42
N ALA A 112 59.35 -27.76 24.12
CA ALA A 112 59.67 -27.96 25.53
C ALA A 112 61.17 -28.21 25.72
N ASN A 113 61.78 -29.05 24.87
CA ASN A 113 63.22 -29.30 24.90
C ASN A 113 64.03 -28.01 24.72
N ARG A 114 63.72 -27.26 23.64
CA ARG A 114 64.35 -25.97 23.34
C ARG A 114 64.21 -24.97 24.48
N ALA A 115 63.02 -24.87 25.09
CA ALA A 115 62.78 -23.96 26.21
C ALA A 115 63.65 -24.30 27.44
N ILE A 116 63.81 -25.59 27.76
CA ILE A 116 64.68 -26.04 28.86
C ILE A 116 66.15 -25.74 28.55
N ILE A 117 66.61 -26.05 27.33
CA ILE A 117 68.00 -25.83 26.90
C ILE A 117 68.36 -24.35 26.94
N GLN A 118 67.49 -23.48 26.45
CA GLN A 118 67.69 -22.02 26.46
C GLN A 118 67.75 -21.44 27.88
N SER A 119 67.03 -22.05 28.81
CA SER A 119 66.95 -21.59 30.20
C SER A 119 68.02 -22.18 31.10
N SER A 120 68.79 -23.15 30.62
CA SER A 120 69.94 -23.73 31.35
C SER A 120 71.18 -22.84 31.20
N GLU A 121 71.91 -22.63 32.29
CA GLU A 121 73.19 -21.91 32.28
C GLU A 121 74.41 -22.84 32.09
N ASN A 122 74.22 -24.16 32.25
CA ASN A 122 75.29 -25.14 32.17
C ASN A 122 75.37 -25.80 30.78
N GLU A 123 76.45 -25.55 30.05
CA GLU A 123 76.66 -26.09 28.70
C GLU A 123 76.69 -27.63 28.64
N GLN A 124 77.24 -28.30 29.64
CA GLN A 124 77.24 -29.77 29.66
C GLN A 124 75.83 -30.32 29.87
N GLU A 125 75.03 -29.64 30.71
CA GLU A 125 73.64 -30.03 30.96
C GLU A 125 72.77 -29.85 29.71
N LYS A 126 73.03 -28.82 28.89
CA LYS A 126 72.36 -28.64 27.59
C LYS A 126 72.65 -29.81 26.64
N ILE A 127 73.91 -30.23 26.58
CA ILE A 127 74.36 -31.34 25.74
C ILE A 127 73.72 -32.65 26.20
N ASP A 128 73.76 -32.95 27.50
CA ASP A 128 73.19 -34.18 28.05
C ASP A 128 71.68 -34.28 27.76
N LEU A 129 70.97 -33.16 27.84
CA LEU A 129 69.54 -33.09 27.52
C LEU A 129 69.25 -33.33 26.03
N SER A 130 69.93 -32.62 25.13
CA SER A 130 69.79 -32.84 23.68
C SER A 130 70.22 -34.25 23.27
N LEU A 131 71.27 -34.80 23.88
CA LEU A 131 71.75 -36.16 23.62
C LEU A 131 70.72 -37.21 24.05
N ASN A 132 70.08 -37.02 25.21
CA ASN A 132 68.99 -37.88 25.65
C ASN A 132 67.83 -37.86 24.64
N THR A 133 67.44 -36.68 24.14
CA THR A 133 66.40 -36.55 23.13
C THR A 133 66.77 -37.30 21.85
N VAL A 134 67.95 -37.06 21.29
CA VAL A 134 68.41 -37.73 20.05
C VAL A 134 68.49 -39.25 20.23
N ASN A 135 68.99 -39.74 21.37
CA ASN A 135 69.08 -41.18 21.64
C ASN A 135 67.68 -41.80 21.82
N SER A 136 66.75 -41.09 22.43
CA SER A 136 65.38 -41.56 22.64
C SER A 136 64.63 -41.77 21.32
N GLN A 137 65.00 -41.07 20.24
CA GLN A 137 64.42 -41.24 18.89
C GLN A 137 64.69 -42.63 18.28
N GLN A 138 65.58 -43.45 18.85
CA GLN A 138 65.69 -44.86 18.43
C GLN A 138 64.45 -45.67 18.86
N ASN A 139 63.71 -45.17 19.85
CA ASN A 139 62.54 -45.82 20.42
C ASN A 139 61.23 -45.32 19.81
N PHE A 140 61.21 -44.29 18.97
CA PHE A 140 60.01 -43.77 18.30
C PHE A 140 60.35 -43.15 16.94
N GLN A 141 59.47 -43.30 15.95
CA GLN A 141 59.73 -42.81 14.60
C GLN A 141 59.24 -41.37 14.43
N LEU A 142 60.20 -40.46 14.21
CA LEU A 142 59.96 -39.07 13.85
C LEU A 142 60.09 -38.84 12.34
N PRO A 143 59.39 -37.83 11.78
CA PRO A 143 59.64 -37.40 10.42
C PRO A 143 61.08 -36.89 10.27
N PRO A 144 61.69 -37.02 9.07
CA PRO A 144 63.09 -36.63 8.83
C PRO A 144 63.41 -35.20 9.29
N GLU A 145 62.51 -34.25 9.10
CA GLU A 145 62.68 -32.84 9.47
C GLU A 145 62.89 -32.64 10.97
N ALA A 146 62.10 -33.33 11.79
CA ALA A 146 62.21 -33.25 13.25
C ALA A 146 63.53 -33.85 13.75
N ARG A 147 63.94 -34.97 13.13
CA ARG A 147 65.21 -35.62 13.45
C ARG A 147 66.40 -34.75 13.08
N ILE A 148 66.34 -34.10 11.91
CA ILE A 148 67.32 -33.12 11.47
C ILE A 148 67.39 -31.97 12.50
N GLY A 149 66.26 -31.39 12.89
CA GLY A 149 66.22 -30.29 13.86
C GLY A 149 66.92 -30.62 15.19
N GLU A 150 66.61 -31.77 15.79
CA GLU A 150 67.21 -32.20 17.06
C GLU A 150 68.70 -32.54 16.93
N GLN A 151 69.10 -33.16 15.81
CA GLN A 151 70.51 -33.48 15.54
C GLN A 151 71.34 -32.22 15.30
N LEU A 152 70.81 -31.24 14.56
CA LEU A 152 71.49 -29.96 14.34
C LEU A 152 71.57 -29.14 15.64
N GLN A 153 70.54 -29.16 16.48
CA GLN A 153 70.59 -28.50 17.79
C GLN A 153 71.71 -29.08 18.68
N LEU A 154 71.89 -30.41 18.67
CA LEU A 154 72.98 -31.05 19.40
C LEU A 154 74.35 -30.74 18.77
N ALA A 155 74.45 -30.73 17.44
CA ALA A 155 75.66 -30.33 16.73
C ALA A 155 76.09 -28.90 17.10
N ASP A 156 75.13 -27.97 17.21
CA ASP A 156 75.38 -26.58 17.60
C ASP A 156 76.00 -26.46 18.99
N LEU A 157 75.50 -27.23 19.95
CA LEU A 157 76.04 -27.25 21.30
C LEU A 157 77.49 -27.75 21.32
N TYR A 158 77.79 -28.83 20.59
CA TYR A 158 79.17 -29.33 20.46
C TYR A 158 80.09 -28.36 19.72
N ILE A 159 79.60 -27.68 18.68
CA ILE A 159 80.32 -26.62 17.95
C ILE A 159 80.69 -25.48 18.90
N ASN A 160 79.75 -25.03 19.72
CA ASN A 160 79.96 -23.93 20.67
C ASN A 160 80.94 -24.32 21.79
N LYS A 161 80.92 -25.59 22.22
CA LYS A 161 81.87 -26.15 23.19
C LYS A 161 83.28 -26.37 22.59
N GLY A 162 83.40 -26.42 21.26
CA GLY A 162 84.66 -26.67 20.54
C GLY A 162 84.95 -28.15 20.26
N GLU A 163 84.01 -29.05 20.55
CA GLU A 163 84.12 -30.50 20.31
C GLU A 163 83.68 -30.83 18.87
N LEU A 164 84.49 -30.41 17.89
CA LEU A 164 84.12 -30.45 16.47
C LEU A 164 83.94 -31.87 15.90
N GLU A 165 84.65 -32.87 16.44
CA GLU A 165 84.50 -34.27 16.02
C GLU A 165 83.15 -34.87 16.46
N GLU A 166 82.66 -34.50 17.65
CA GLU A 166 81.33 -34.91 18.11
C GLU A 166 80.24 -34.21 17.31
N ALA A 167 80.39 -32.91 17.02
CA ALA A 167 79.47 -32.17 16.17
C ALA A 167 79.34 -32.80 14.76
N GLU A 168 80.45 -33.24 14.17
CA GLU A 168 80.48 -33.88 12.85
C GLU A 168 79.58 -35.11 12.77
N LYS A 169 79.51 -35.93 13.82
CA LYS A 169 78.66 -37.12 13.86
C LYS A 169 77.19 -36.75 13.64
N TYR A 170 76.70 -35.71 14.31
CA TYR A 170 75.30 -35.32 14.25
C TYR A 170 74.96 -34.54 12.96
N VAL A 171 75.90 -33.74 12.45
CA VAL A 171 75.75 -33.11 11.12
C VAL A 171 75.68 -34.16 10.02
N ASN A 172 76.56 -35.16 10.04
CA ASN A 172 76.55 -36.25 9.06
C ASN A 172 75.32 -37.14 9.20
N ALA A 173 74.86 -37.40 10.43
CA ALA A 173 73.59 -38.07 10.65
C ALA A 173 72.42 -37.31 10.03
N SER A 174 72.40 -35.97 10.14
CA SER A 174 71.36 -35.12 9.54
C SER A 174 71.44 -35.13 8.03
N ARG A 175 72.65 -35.10 7.46
CA ARG A 175 72.89 -35.17 6.01
C ARG A 175 72.37 -36.48 5.40
N ASN A 176 72.52 -37.59 6.11
CA ASN A 176 72.00 -38.89 5.67
C ASN A 176 70.46 -38.97 5.67
N LEU A 177 69.78 -38.00 6.29
CA LEU A 177 68.33 -37.91 6.29
C LEU A 177 67.80 -37.08 5.10
N ILE A 178 68.64 -36.30 4.42
CA ILE A 178 68.24 -35.51 3.25
C ILE A 178 67.86 -36.45 2.09
N ARG A 179 66.64 -36.27 1.60
CA ARG A 179 66.02 -37.02 0.49
C ARG A 179 65.10 -36.07 -0.28
N GLU A 180 64.58 -36.49 -1.44
CA GLU A 180 63.71 -35.65 -2.28
C GLU A 180 62.42 -35.20 -1.57
N ASP A 181 61.92 -35.98 -0.62
CA ASP A 181 60.70 -35.72 0.15
C ASP A 181 60.91 -34.78 1.35
N VAL A 182 62.16 -34.50 1.74
CA VAL A 182 62.47 -33.64 2.88
C VAL A 182 62.29 -32.18 2.51
N ASN A 183 61.69 -31.41 3.42
CA ASN A 183 61.52 -29.97 3.27
C ASN A 183 62.86 -29.27 2.91
N PRO A 184 62.95 -28.52 1.79
CA PRO A 184 64.16 -27.82 1.39
C PRO A 184 64.75 -26.90 2.47
N ASN A 185 63.92 -26.37 3.38
CA ASN A 185 64.38 -25.58 4.52
C ASN A 185 65.25 -26.40 5.48
N SER A 186 64.85 -27.62 5.78
CA SER A 186 65.62 -28.53 6.64
C SER A 186 66.92 -28.94 5.97
N SER A 187 66.89 -29.25 4.66
CA SER A 187 68.08 -29.53 3.87
C SER A 187 69.06 -28.35 3.86
N ALA A 188 68.56 -27.12 3.67
CA ALA A 188 69.35 -25.90 3.73
C ALA A 188 70.01 -25.73 5.11
N GLU A 189 69.27 -25.93 6.20
CA GLU A 189 69.81 -25.82 7.56
C GLU A 189 70.97 -26.80 7.82
N VAL A 190 70.88 -28.04 7.33
CA VAL A 190 71.96 -29.02 7.42
C VAL A 190 73.22 -28.54 6.69
N PHE A 191 73.08 -28.10 5.44
CA PHE A 191 74.23 -27.63 4.65
C PHE A 191 74.86 -26.37 5.25
N LYS A 192 74.03 -25.44 5.74
CA LYS A 192 74.51 -24.25 6.46
C LYS A 192 75.32 -24.66 7.69
N LYS A 193 74.84 -25.64 8.45
CA LYS A 193 75.51 -26.08 9.66
C LYS A 193 76.82 -26.82 9.38
N SER A 194 76.82 -27.68 8.37
CA SER A 194 78.03 -28.36 7.91
C SER A 194 79.10 -27.37 7.44
N SER A 195 78.70 -26.31 6.72
CA SER A 195 79.60 -25.23 6.33
C SER A 195 80.23 -24.54 7.54
N GLU A 196 79.43 -24.19 8.57
CA GLU A 196 79.93 -23.59 9.81
C GLU A 196 80.95 -24.51 10.52
N LEU A 197 80.63 -25.80 10.64
CA LEU A 197 81.51 -26.79 11.24
C LEU A 197 82.85 -26.88 10.49
N ASN A 198 82.81 -26.98 9.16
CA ASN A 198 84.00 -27.08 8.32
C ASN A 198 84.86 -25.82 8.37
N LEU A 199 84.26 -24.63 8.48
CA LEU A 199 84.99 -23.39 8.72
C LEU A 199 85.77 -23.43 10.04
N ARG A 200 85.15 -23.89 11.13
CA ARG A 200 85.82 -23.99 12.43
C ARG A 200 86.95 -25.02 12.46
N ARG A 201 86.88 -26.05 11.61
CA ARG A 201 87.95 -27.04 11.41
C ARG A 201 89.08 -26.56 10.50
N GLY A 202 88.92 -25.41 9.84
CA GLY A 202 89.86 -24.91 8.82
C GLY A 202 89.75 -25.61 7.46
N ALA A 203 88.70 -26.40 7.24
CA ALA A 203 88.44 -27.11 5.98
C ALA A 203 87.67 -26.20 5.00
N TYR A 204 88.33 -25.14 4.52
CA TYR A 204 87.68 -24.08 3.74
C TYR A 204 87.04 -24.56 2.42
N GLU A 205 87.64 -25.51 1.72
CA GLU A 205 87.08 -26.04 0.46
C GLU A 205 85.77 -26.81 0.70
N ALA A 206 85.75 -27.67 1.73
CA ALA A 206 84.54 -28.38 2.13
C ALA A 206 83.45 -27.42 2.64
N ALA A 207 83.84 -26.39 3.40
CA ALA A 207 82.92 -25.36 3.86
C ALA A 207 82.28 -24.56 2.70
N LEU A 208 83.06 -24.26 1.66
CA LEU A 208 82.57 -23.56 0.47
C LEU A 208 81.60 -24.43 -0.32
N GLU A 209 81.88 -25.73 -0.46
CA GLU A 209 80.97 -26.64 -1.15
C GLU A 209 79.65 -26.80 -0.39
N ASP A 210 79.71 -26.99 0.93
CA ASP A 210 78.50 -27.02 1.78
C ASP A 210 77.70 -25.71 1.68
N TYR A 211 78.39 -24.57 1.62
CA TYR A 211 77.73 -23.28 1.44
C TYR A 211 77.02 -23.17 0.08
N ARG A 212 77.62 -23.71 -0.99
CA ARG A 212 76.97 -23.75 -2.32
C ARG A 212 75.70 -24.61 -2.29
N GLN A 213 75.75 -25.77 -1.65
CA GLN A 213 74.56 -26.62 -1.49
C GLN A 213 73.48 -25.93 -0.66
N TYR A 214 73.85 -25.23 0.41
CA TYR A 214 72.93 -24.37 1.16
C TYR A 214 72.25 -23.33 0.27
N MET A 215 73.01 -22.63 -0.60
CA MET A 215 72.43 -21.62 -1.51
C MET A 215 71.42 -22.24 -2.49
N LEU A 216 71.70 -23.44 -3.02
CA LEU A 216 70.79 -24.16 -3.91
C LEU A 216 69.50 -24.58 -3.21
N GLU A 217 69.57 -25.16 -2.01
CA GLU A 217 68.38 -25.52 -1.23
C GLU A 217 67.59 -24.29 -0.81
N ASN A 218 68.28 -23.21 -0.41
CA ASN A 218 67.63 -21.95 -0.05
C ASN A 218 66.92 -21.29 -1.24
N GLU A 219 67.43 -21.44 -2.47
CA GLU A 219 66.70 -21.00 -3.67
C GLU A 219 65.36 -21.75 -3.83
N LYS A 220 65.33 -23.07 -3.56
CA LYS A 220 64.09 -23.86 -3.56
C LYS A 220 63.11 -23.38 -2.50
N VAL A 221 63.58 -23.07 -1.29
CA VAL A 221 62.75 -22.50 -0.21
C VAL A 221 62.11 -21.19 -0.65
N LEU A 222 62.90 -20.29 -1.24
CA LEU A 222 62.39 -19.01 -1.73
C LEU A 222 61.34 -19.19 -2.82
N ARG A 223 61.54 -20.15 -3.74
CA ARG A 223 60.57 -20.47 -4.79
C ARG A 223 59.26 -20.99 -4.22
N GLN A 224 59.30 -21.93 -3.28
CA GLN A 224 58.10 -22.44 -2.60
C GLN A 224 57.34 -21.33 -1.87
N LYS A 225 58.07 -20.42 -1.20
CA LYS A 225 57.47 -19.29 -0.51
C LYS A 225 56.81 -18.30 -1.47
N GLN A 226 57.40 -18.07 -2.64
CA GLN A 226 56.82 -17.24 -3.69
C GLN A 226 55.54 -17.87 -4.24
N GLU A 227 55.53 -19.18 -4.53
CA GLU A 227 54.35 -19.91 -5.01
C GLU A 227 53.20 -19.86 -3.99
N GLU A 228 53.50 -20.02 -2.70
CA GLU A 228 52.51 -19.92 -1.62
C GLU A 228 51.97 -18.48 -1.49
N LEU A 229 52.82 -17.46 -1.62
CA LEU A 229 52.38 -16.07 -1.62
C LEU A 229 51.46 -15.78 -2.81
N ASP A 230 51.81 -16.27 -4.00
CA ASP A 230 50.99 -16.09 -5.20
C ASP A 230 49.64 -16.80 -5.06
N ARG A 231 49.61 -17.98 -4.43
CA ARG A 231 48.38 -18.68 -4.07
C ARG A 231 47.52 -17.85 -3.11
N GLN A 232 48.10 -17.27 -2.07
CA GLN A 232 47.37 -16.43 -1.11
C GLN A 232 46.83 -15.16 -1.77
N VAL A 233 47.62 -14.51 -2.62
CA VAL A 233 47.18 -13.36 -3.41
C VAL A 233 46.04 -13.76 -4.36
N GLY A 234 46.10 -14.95 -4.96
CA GLY A 234 45.03 -15.52 -5.78
C GLY A 234 43.74 -15.68 -4.99
N ILE A 235 43.80 -16.27 -3.80
CA ILE A 235 42.64 -16.42 -2.91
C ILE A 235 42.03 -15.06 -2.54
N LEU A 236 42.86 -14.08 -2.16
CA LEU A 236 42.39 -12.74 -1.82
C LEU A 236 41.71 -12.03 -3.00
N LYS A 237 42.24 -12.21 -4.22
CA LYS A 237 41.61 -11.67 -5.44
C LYS A 237 40.24 -12.29 -5.69
N GLU A 238 40.10 -13.60 -5.55
CA GLU A 238 38.81 -14.28 -5.71
C GLU A 238 37.83 -13.88 -4.60
N GLN A 239 38.28 -13.76 -3.35
CA GLN A 239 37.46 -13.21 -2.25
C GLN A 239 36.97 -11.80 -2.58
N GLY A 240 37.83 -10.92 -3.07
CA GLY A 240 37.45 -9.57 -3.48
C GLY A 240 36.38 -9.55 -4.58
N LYS A 241 36.43 -10.50 -5.53
CA LYS A 241 35.37 -10.67 -6.54
C LYS A 241 34.06 -11.13 -5.93
N ILE A 242 34.10 -12.11 -5.02
CA ILE A 242 32.91 -12.61 -4.32
C ILE A 242 32.26 -11.47 -3.52
N ASP A 243 33.04 -10.67 -2.80
CA ASP A 243 32.51 -9.53 -2.02
C ASP A 243 31.82 -8.49 -2.91
N LEU A 244 32.36 -8.23 -4.10
CA LEU A 244 31.72 -7.34 -5.08
C LEU A 244 30.40 -7.93 -5.59
N LEU A 245 30.38 -9.22 -5.96
CA LEU A 245 29.16 -9.90 -6.41
C LEU A 245 28.08 -9.93 -5.31
N VAL A 246 28.46 -10.16 -4.06
CA VAL A 246 27.54 -10.12 -2.91
C VAL A 246 26.96 -8.71 -2.74
N LYS A 247 27.77 -7.66 -2.90
CA LYS A 247 27.27 -6.27 -2.89
C LYS A 247 26.32 -5.99 -4.04
N ASP A 248 26.59 -6.47 -5.24
CA ASP A 248 25.70 -6.29 -6.39
C ASP A 248 24.34 -6.96 -6.15
N ILE A 249 24.33 -8.17 -5.60
CA ILE A 249 23.09 -8.88 -5.20
C ILE A 249 22.31 -8.08 -4.14
N ASP A 250 22.97 -7.55 -3.10
CA ASP A 250 22.32 -6.73 -2.06
C ASP A 250 21.74 -5.43 -2.62
N ILE A 251 22.42 -4.81 -3.60
CA ILE A 251 21.89 -3.62 -4.30
C ILE A 251 20.62 -3.99 -5.09
N GLU A 252 20.66 -5.08 -5.87
CA GLU A 252 19.49 -5.53 -6.64
C GLU A 252 18.28 -5.86 -5.75
N GLU A 253 18.49 -6.54 -4.62
CA GLU A 253 17.41 -6.83 -3.66
C GLU A 253 16.78 -5.55 -3.10
N LYS A 254 17.60 -4.55 -2.75
CA LYS A 254 17.14 -3.25 -2.27
C LYS A 254 16.36 -2.47 -3.33
N GLU A 255 16.81 -2.47 -4.58
CA GLU A 255 16.09 -1.85 -5.69
C GLU A 255 14.71 -2.49 -5.91
N GLN A 256 14.64 -3.83 -5.89
CA GLN A 256 13.36 -4.54 -6.00
C GLN A 256 12.42 -4.22 -4.83
N ALA A 257 12.94 -4.17 -3.61
CA ALA A 257 12.14 -3.80 -2.43
C ALA A 257 11.59 -2.37 -2.54
N LEU A 258 12.41 -1.43 -3.04
CA LEU A 258 12.00 -0.04 -3.28
C LEU A 258 10.91 0.04 -4.35
N LEU A 259 11.08 -0.63 -5.50
CA LEU A 259 10.09 -0.69 -6.57
C LEU A 259 8.77 -1.27 -6.06
N LYS A 260 8.82 -2.36 -5.28
CA LYS A 260 7.62 -2.98 -4.69
C LYS A 260 6.91 -2.03 -3.72
N SER A 261 7.66 -1.26 -2.94
CA SER A 261 7.12 -0.22 -2.04
C SER A 261 6.46 0.91 -2.83
N GLN A 262 7.10 1.41 -3.90
CA GLN A 262 6.53 2.43 -4.79
C GLN A 262 5.25 1.95 -5.50
N VAL A 263 5.22 0.72 -6.02
CA VAL A 263 4.02 0.14 -6.63
C VAL A 263 2.88 0.02 -5.60
N ARG A 264 3.19 -0.35 -4.35
CA ARG A 264 2.20 -0.41 -3.28
C ARG A 264 1.62 0.97 -2.96
N SER A 265 2.45 2.01 -2.86
CA SER A 265 1.97 3.38 -2.60
C SER A 265 1.13 3.92 -3.77
N GLN A 266 1.55 3.68 -5.03
CA GLN A 266 0.76 4.04 -6.21
C GLN A 266 -0.60 3.35 -6.24
N ARG A 267 -0.69 2.06 -5.90
CA ARG A 267 -1.98 1.34 -5.80
C ARG A 267 -2.91 1.96 -4.78
N LEU A 268 -2.40 2.37 -3.62
CA LEU A 268 -3.21 3.04 -2.60
C LEU A 268 -3.77 4.38 -3.09
N VAL A 269 -2.95 5.18 -3.77
CA VAL A 269 -3.40 6.45 -4.38
C VAL A 269 -4.48 6.21 -5.42
N ILE A 270 -4.32 5.21 -6.30
CA ILE A 270 -5.33 4.86 -7.31
C ILE A 270 -6.66 4.44 -6.66
N VAL A 271 -6.61 3.59 -5.62
CA VAL A 271 -7.81 3.16 -4.91
C VAL A 271 -8.50 4.36 -4.24
N PHE A 272 -7.75 5.24 -3.59
CA PHE A 272 -8.29 6.45 -2.97
C PHE A 272 -8.96 7.38 -3.99
N LEU A 273 -8.30 7.65 -5.12
CA LEU A 273 -8.87 8.46 -6.20
C LEU A 273 -10.13 7.82 -6.79
N SER A 274 -10.14 6.50 -6.97
CA SER A 274 -11.32 5.77 -7.47
C SER A 274 -12.52 5.90 -6.52
N LEU A 275 -12.29 5.79 -5.21
CA LEU A 275 -13.33 5.97 -4.20
C LEU A 275 -13.86 7.41 -4.17
N LEU A 276 -12.98 8.40 -4.33
CA LEU A 276 -13.37 9.81 -4.41
C LEU A 276 -14.26 10.06 -5.63
N LEU A 277 -13.87 9.51 -6.79
CA LEU A 277 -14.63 9.62 -8.04
C LEU A 277 -16.01 8.96 -7.93
N LEU A 278 -16.08 7.78 -7.30
CA LEU A 278 -17.34 7.10 -7.00
C LEU A 278 -18.23 7.94 -6.06
N GLY A 279 -17.65 8.50 -4.99
CA GLY A 279 -18.36 9.38 -4.06
C GLY A 279 -18.92 10.64 -4.73
N ALA A 280 -18.17 11.25 -5.65
CA ALA A 280 -18.61 12.38 -6.44
C ALA A 280 -19.78 12.00 -7.37
N ALA A 281 -19.69 10.86 -8.06
CA ALA A 281 -20.76 10.37 -8.94
C ALA A 281 -22.07 10.11 -8.17
N VAL A 282 -21.98 9.48 -7.00
CA VAL A 282 -23.13 9.25 -6.11
C VAL A 282 -23.73 10.58 -5.65
N SER A 283 -22.90 11.54 -5.24
CA SER A 283 -23.35 12.87 -4.82
C SER A 283 -24.08 13.62 -5.93
N ILE A 284 -23.54 13.60 -7.16
CA ILE A 284 -24.16 14.19 -8.34
C ILE A 284 -25.53 13.54 -8.62
N TYR A 285 -25.62 12.21 -8.54
CA TYR A 285 -26.88 11.49 -8.71
C TYR A 285 -27.95 11.98 -7.71
N PHE A 286 -27.62 12.11 -6.43
CA PHE A 286 -28.55 12.59 -5.40
C PHE A 286 -28.95 14.05 -5.61
N ILE A 287 -28.02 14.92 -6.00
CA ILE A 287 -28.31 16.33 -6.30
C ILE A 287 -29.32 16.43 -7.46
N VAL A 288 -29.07 15.72 -8.58
CA VAL A 288 -29.96 15.73 -9.74
C VAL A 288 -31.35 15.20 -9.37
N LYS A 289 -31.41 14.11 -8.61
CA LYS A 289 -32.68 13.53 -8.12
C LYS A 289 -33.47 14.53 -7.27
N ASN A 290 -32.80 15.24 -6.37
CA ASN A 290 -33.42 16.25 -5.51
C ASN A 290 -33.92 17.47 -6.30
N VAL A 291 -33.14 17.95 -7.28
CA VAL A 291 -33.56 19.06 -8.16
C VAL A 291 -34.80 18.68 -8.97
N ARG A 292 -34.88 17.45 -9.49
CA ARG A 292 -36.08 16.97 -10.22
C ARG A 292 -37.32 16.97 -9.33
N LYS A 293 -37.22 16.45 -8.10
CA LYS A 293 -38.34 16.46 -7.14
C LYS A 293 -38.80 17.88 -6.82
N ARG A 294 -37.87 18.82 -6.61
CA ARG A 294 -38.20 20.24 -6.36
C ARG A 294 -38.92 20.89 -7.54
N ARG A 295 -38.49 20.60 -8.77
CA ARG A 295 -39.16 21.13 -9.98
C ARG A 295 -40.62 20.66 -10.07
N GLN A 296 -40.88 19.39 -9.81
CA GLN A 296 -42.24 18.84 -9.79
C GLN A 296 -43.10 19.49 -8.70
N ALA A 297 -42.58 19.63 -7.48
CA ALA A 297 -43.28 20.30 -6.38
C ALA A 297 -43.62 21.76 -6.73
N ASN A 298 -42.67 22.50 -7.33
CA ASN A 298 -42.89 23.88 -7.74
C ASN A 298 -43.95 24.02 -8.85
N GLN A 299 -44.01 23.10 -9.81
CA GLN A 299 -45.05 23.09 -10.85
C GLN A 299 -46.44 22.87 -10.26
N LEU A 300 -46.57 21.96 -9.29
CA LEU A 300 -47.83 21.71 -8.57
C LEU A 300 -48.26 22.92 -7.74
N LEU A 301 -47.32 23.58 -7.05
CA LEU A 301 -47.60 24.82 -6.31
C LEU A 301 -48.07 25.95 -7.23
N LEU A 302 -47.43 26.11 -8.40
CA LEU A 302 -47.83 27.10 -9.39
C LEU A 302 -49.25 26.82 -9.93
N LEU A 303 -49.57 25.54 -10.21
CA LEU A 303 -50.92 25.13 -10.60
C LEU A 303 -51.95 25.51 -9.53
N LYS A 304 -51.68 25.23 -8.25
CA LYS A 304 -52.55 25.62 -7.13
C LYS A 304 -52.71 27.14 -7.03
N SER A 305 -51.64 27.90 -7.20
CA SER A 305 -51.71 29.37 -7.17
C SER A 305 -52.55 29.95 -8.32
N LEU A 306 -52.45 29.39 -9.52
CA LEU A 306 -53.27 29.83 -10.67
C LEU A 306 -54.76 29.54 -10.45
N ARG A 307 -55.11 28.45 -9.76
CA ARG A 307 -56.51 28.16 -9.37
C ARG A 307 -57.09 29.26 -8.48
N ALA A 308 -56.32 29.73 -7.49
CA ALA A 308 -56.78 30.77 -6.55
C ALA A 308 -57.02 32.15 -7.21
N GLN A 309 -56.40 32.45 -8.36
CA GLN A 309 -56.52 33.75 -9.01
C GLN A 309 -57.77 33.93 -9.88
N MET A 310 -58.55 32.88 -10.17
CA MET A 310 -59.58 32.92 -11.23
C MET A 310 -60.98 33.38 -10.79
N ASN A 311 -61.19 33.85 -9.55
CA ASN A 311 -62.55 34.18 -9.07
C ASN A 311 -62.79 35.48 -8.25
N PRO A 312 -61.94 36.54 -8.21
CA PRO A 312 -62.32 37.74 -7.45
C PRO A 312 -63.42 38.57 -8.12
N HIS A 313 -63.34 38.75 -9.45
CA HIS A 313 -64.13 39.75 -10.17
C HIS A 313 -65.62 39.38 -10.26
N PHE A 314 -65.95 38.11 -10.51
CA PHE A 314 -67.32 37.63 -10.58
C PHE A 314 -68.08 37.84 -9.26
N ILE A 315 -67.43 37.58 -8.11
CA ILE A 315 -68.02 37.74 -6.78
C ILE A 315 -68.45 39.20 -6.54
N PHE A 316 -67.57 40.17 -6.83
CA PHE A 316 -67.90 41.59 -6.66
C PHE A 316 -69.05 42.03 -7.60
N ASN A 317 -69.10 41.49 -8.81
CA ASN A 317 -70.11 41.84 -9.81
C ASN A 317 -71.50 41.27 -9.51
N ALA A 318 -71.56 40.04 -8.98
CA ALA A 318 -72.81 39.44 -8.56
C ALA A 318 -73.43 40.19 -7.36
N LEU A 319 -72.60 40.60 -6.39
CA LEU A 319 -73.04 41.42 -5.24
C LEU A 319 -73.61 42.79 -5.69
N ASN A 320 -73.00 43.43 -6.68
CA ASN A 320 -73.52 44.69 -7.24
C ASN A 320 -74.89 44.51 -7.92
N SER A 321 -75.14 43.36 -8.57
CA SER A 321 -76.44 43.09 -9.17
C SER A 321 -77.53 42.80 -8.15
N VAL A 322 -77.20 42.15 -7.02
CA VAL A 322 -78.10 42.01 -5.87
C VAL A 322 -78.53 43.39 -5.36
N ASN A 323 -77.58 44.32 -5.19
CA ASN A 323 -77.89 45.70 -4.80
C ASN A 323 -78.83 46.41 -5.80
N ASN A 324 -78.70 46.13 -7.11
CA ASN A 324 -79.58 46.71 -8.13
C ASN A 324 -81.02 46.18 -8.04
N PHE A 325 -81.20 44.87 -7.83
CA PHE A 325 -82.53 44.28 -7.67
C PHE A 325 -83.24 44.78 -6.41
N ILE A 326 -82.50 44.90 -5.30
CA ILE A 326 -83.01 45.50 -4.05
C ILE A 326 -83.43 46.95 -4.30
N SER A 327 -82.62 47.73 -5.02
CA SER A 327 -82.93 49.13 -5.36
C SER A 327 -84.16 49.29 -6.27
N ARG A 328 -84.58 48.23 -6.99
CA ARG A 328 -85.76 48.23 -7.88
C ARG A 328 -87.02 47.64 -7.23
N ASN A 329 -86.99 47.33 -5.93
CA ASN A 329 -88.08 46.69 -5.18
C ASN A 329 -88.53 45.33 -5.76
N ASP A 330 -87.67 44.62 -6.50
CA ASP A 330 -87.97 43.27 -7.00
C ASP A 330 -87.39 42.19 -6.06
N GLU A 331 -88.02 42.08 -4.89
CA GLU A 331 -87.60 41.18 -3.83
C GLU A 331 -87.61 39.70 -4.26
N ARG A 332 -88.58 39.31 -5.11
CA ARG A 332 -88.72 37.93 -5.59
C ARG A 332 -87.59 37.56 -6.54
N SER A 333 -87.22 38.44 -7.47
CA SER A 333 -86.07 38.23 -8.35
C SER A 333 -84.75 38.30 -7.60
N ALA A 334 -84.61 39.20 -6.61
CA ALA A 334 -83.43 39.29 -5.77
C ALA A 334 -83.16 37.99 -4.98
N ASN A 335 -84.19 37.43 -4.32
CA ASN A 335 -84.08 36.18 -3.57
C ASN A 335 -83.77 34.97 -4.48
N LYS A 336 -84.39 34.91 -5.66
CA LYS A 336 -84.11 33.85 -6.65
C LYS A 336 -82.66 33.93 -7.13
N PHE A 337 -82.19 35.13 -7.49
CA PHE A 337 -80.81 35.36 -7.92
C PHE A 337 -79.81 35.01 -6.82
N LEU A 338 -80.06 35.41 -5.57
CA LEU A 338 -79.20 35.08 -4.43
C LEU A 338 -79.11 33.57 -4.16
N THR A 339 -80.21 32.84 -4.30
CA THR A 339 -80.23 31.38 -4.12
C THR A 339 -79.41 30.68 -5.20
N GLU A 340 -79.63 31.05 -6.47
CA GLU A 340 -78.88 30.52 -7.61
C GLU A 340 -77.39 30.91 -7.52
N PHE A 341 -77.08 32.13 -7.09
CA PHE A 341 -75.71 32.57 -6.85
C PHE A 341 -75.01 31.82 -5.71
N ALA A 342 -75.70 31.59 -4.59
CA ALA A 342 -75.15 30.80 -3.48
C ALA A 342 -74.88 29.34 -3.90
N SER A 343 -75.75 28.77 -4.73
CA SER A 343 -75.55 27.43 -5.32
C SER A 343 -74.30 27.42 -6.20
N LEU A 344 -74.16 28.41 -7.10
CA LEU A 344 -72.98 28.54 -7.95
C LEU A 344 -71.70 28.67 -7.12
N MET A 345 -71.70 29.51 -6.07
CA MET A 345 -70.54 29.70 -5.21
C MET A 345 -70.14 28.43 -4.46
N ARG A 346 -71.12 27.64 -4.00
CA ARG A 346 -70.85 26.34 -3.39
C ARG A 346 -70.19 25.39 -4.38
N MET A 347 -70.75 25.25 -5.59
CA MET A 347 -70.16 24.41 -6.64
C MET A 347 -68.73 24.86 -6.99
N VAL A 348 -68.49 26.17 -7.11
CA VAL A 348 -67.12 26.67 -7.37
C VAL A 348 -66.16 26.32 -6.23
N LEU A 349 -66.56 26.51 -4.97
CA LEU A 349 -65.71 26.18 -3.82
C LEU A 349 -65.41 24.67 -3.76
N ASP A 350 -66.43 23.84 -3.93
CA ASP A 350 -66.29 22.38 -3.89
C ASP A 350 -65.42 21.87 -5.05
N HIS A 351 -65.62 22.40 -6.26
CA HIS A 351 -64.86 21.99 -7.45
C HIS A 351 -63.42 22.53 -7.42
N SER A 352 -63.16 23.69 -6.81
CA SER A 352 -61.82 24.30 -6.75
C SER A 352 -60.77 23.45 -5.99
N GLN A 353 -61.24 22.55 -5.11
CA GLN A 353 -60.38 21.64 -4.35
C GLN A 353 -59.98 20.39 -5.15
N LYS A 354 -60.71 20.07 -6.24
CA LYS A 354 -60.44 18.92 -7.10
C LYS A 354 -59.45 19.29 -8.22
N ASP A 355 -58.65 18.32 -8.65
CA ASP A 355 -57.75 18.50 -9.80
C ASP A 355 -58.52 18.48 -11.13
N PHE A 356 -59.53 17.61 -11.19
CA PHE A 356 -60.48 17.45 -12.29
C PHE A 356 -61.88 17.23 -11.72
N ILE A 357 -62.88 17.66 -12.48
CA ILE A 357 -64.31 17.37 -12.28
C ILE A 357 -64.85 16.67 -13.52
N SER A 358 -66.01 16.03 -13.42
CA SER A 358 -66.65 15.52 -14.63
C SER A 358 -67.04 16.68 -15.55
N PHE A 359 -67.10 16.42 -16.85
CA PHE A 359 -67.53 17.42 -17.80
C PHE A 359 -69.01 17.77 -17.60
N GLU A 360 -69.79 16.84 -17.05
CA GLU A 360 -71.14 17.08 -16.55
C GLU A 360 -71.16 18.14 -15.43
N GLU A 361 -70.33 17.98 -14.39
CA GLU A 361 -70.19 18.94 -13.29
C GLU A 361 -69.78 20.35 -13.79
N GLU A 362 -68.89 20.43 -14.79
CA GLU A 362 -68.51 21.72 -15.41
C GLU A 362 -69.67 22.29 -16.24
N VAL A 363 -70.39 21.48 -17.01
CA VAL A 363 -71.53 21.93 -17.82
C VAL A 363 -72.66 22.47 -16.95
N GLU A 364 -73.01 21.78 -15.86
CA GLU A 364 -74.00 22.27 -14.87
C GLU A 364 -73.59 23.62 -14.29
N LEU A 365 -72.31 23.78 -13.96
CA LEU A 365 -71.74 25.03 -13.47
C LEU A 365 -71.89 26.15 -14.51
N LEU A 366 -71.60 25.86 -15.78
CA LEU A 366 -71.71 26.83 -16.88
C LEU A 366 -73.15 27.23 -17.17
N GLU A 367 -74.10 26.30 -17.11
CA GLU A 367 -75.53 26.60 -17.31
C GLU A 367 -76.06 27.52 -16.22
N LEU A 368 -75.72 27.24 -14.96
CA LEU A 368 -76.09 28.09 -13.83
C LEU A 368 -75.43 29.48 -13.95
N TYR A 369 -74.16 29.52 -14.35
CA TYR A 369 -73.44 30.76 -14.61
C TYR A 369 -74.10 31.60 -15.72
N LEU A 370 -74.39 30.99 -16.88
CA LEU A 370 -75.04 31.65 -18.01
C LEU A 370 -76.42 32.18 -17.65
N LYS A 371 -77.19 31.39 -16.91
CA LYS A 371 -78.51 31.78 -16.42
C LYS A 371 -78.42 33.02 -15.53
N LEU A 372 -77.46 33.08 -14.61
CA LEU A 372 -77.21 34.23 -13.75
C LEU A 372 -76.76 35.46 -14.55
N GLU A 373 -75.81 35.31 -15.48
CA GLU A 373 -75.35 36.43 -16.32
C GLU A 373 -76.45 36.96 -17.25
N HIS A 374 -77.27 36.08 -17.83
CA HIS A 374 -78.43 36.49 -18.62
C HIS A 374 -79.47 37.20 -17.75
N PHE A 375 -79.67 36.77 -16.50
CA PHE A 375 -80.56 37.47 -15.56
C PHE A 375 -80.08 38.91 -15.29
N ARG A 376 -78.76 39.14 -15.26
CA ARG A 376 -78.16 40.48 -15.06
C ARG A 376 -78.23 41.36 -16.31
N PHE A 377 -78.16 40.77 -17.50
CA PHE A 377 -78.08 41.47 -18.78
C PHE A 377 -79.18 41.05 -19.76
N ARG A 378 -80.40 40.87 -19.26
CA ARG A 378 -81.55 40.30 -20.00
C ARG A 378 -81.85 41.03 -21.32
N ASP A 379 -81.62 42.34 -21.35
CA ASP A 379 -81.90 43.18 -22.53
C ASP A 379 -80.72 43.23 -23.53
N LYS A 380 -79.56 42.65 -23.19
CA LYS A 380 -78.33 42.75 -23.98
C LYS A 380 -78.04 41.54 -24.85
N PHE A 381 -78.41 40.34 -24.42
CA PHE A 381 -78.16 39.14 -25.23
C PHE A 381 -79.16 38.02 -24.96
N ASP A 382 -79.40 37.20 -25.97
CA ASP A 382 -79.98 35.86 -25.83
C ASP A 382 -78.90 34.79 -25.97
N TYR A 383 -79.13 33.60 -25.45
CA TYR A 383 -78.18 32.49 -25.57
C TYR A 383 -78.82 31.16 -25.95
N THR A 384 -78.04 30.30 -26.59
CA THR A 384 -78.35 28.89 -26.84
C THR A 384 -77.25 28.00 -26.24
N PHE A 385 -77.66 26.92 -25.59
CA PHE A 385 -76.74 25.92 -25.03
C PHE A 385 -77.11 24.55 -25.58
N GLU A 386 -76.29 24.02 -26.48
CA GLU A 386 -76.54 22.78 -27.19
C GLU A 386 -75.56 21.69 -26.72
N LYS A 387 -76.11 20.59 -26.20
CA LYS A 387 -75.36 19.41 -25.77
C LYS A 387 -75.59 18.28 -26.78
N SER A 388 -74.52 17.77 -27.38
CA SER A 388 -74.61 16.55 -28.18
C SER A 388 -74.92 15.34 -27.28
N PRO A 389 -75.89 14.49 -27.65
CA PRO A 389 -76.19 13.25 -26.92
C PRO A 389 -75.13 12.15 -27.12
N ASP A 390 -74.20 12.33 -28.07
CA ASP A 390 -73.17 11.33 -28.42
C ASP A 390 -71.94 11.37 -27.49
N ILE A 391 -72.04 12.11 -26.39
CA ILE A 391 -70.96 12.34 -25.42
C ILE A 391 -71.45 11.88 -24.05
N ASP A 392 -70.66 11.01 -23.42
CA ASP A 392 -70.82 10.69 -22.00
C ASP A 392 -70.07 11.73 -21.15
N TYR A 393 -70.80 12.76 -20.71
CA TYR A 393 -70.24 13.88 -19.95
C TYR A 393 -69.73 13.47 -18.56
N ALA A 394 -70.23 12.38 -17.99
CA ALA A 394 -69.84 11.93 -16.66
C ALA A 394 -68.43 11.31 -16.64
N THR A 395 -68.01 10.70 -17.75
CA THR A 395 -66.71 10.02 -17.86
C THR A 395 -65.56 10.96 -18.27
N ILE A 396 -65.86 12.08 -18.91
CA ILE A 396 -64.84 13.03 -19.36
C ILE A 396 -64.39 13.89 -18.19
N GLU A 397 -63.11 13.87 -17.90
CA GLU A 397 -62.50 14.75 -16.89
C GLU A 397 -62.15 16.11 -17.49
N VAL A 398 -62.51 17.19 -16.81
CA VAL A 398 -62.11 18.56 -17.16
C VAL A 398 -61.56 19.30 -15.94
N PRO A 399 -60.55 20.17 -16.12
CA PRO A 399 -60.13 21.06 -15.06
C PRO A 399 -61.30 21.99 -14.69
N PRO A 400 -61.61 22.18 -13.39
CA PRO A 400 -62.74 22.99 -12.97
C PRO A 400 -62.59 24.44 -13.44
N MET A 401 -63.68 25.08 -13.84
CA MET A 401 -63.74 26.47 -14.31
C MET A 401 -62.81 26.73 -15.51
N LEU A 402 -62.65 25.75 -16.40
CA LEU A 402 -61.81 25.91 -17.59
C LEU A 402 -62.54 26.72 -18.66
N LEU A 403 -63.85 26.52 -18.79
CA LEU A 403 -64.67 27.09 -19.87
C LEU A 403 -65.27 28.45 -19.52
N GLN A 404 -65.53 28.67 -18.22
CA GLN A 404 -66.14 29.89 -17.72
C GLN A 404 -65.47 31.19 -18.21
N PRO A 405 -64.12 31.32 -18.24
CA PRO A 405 -63.49 32.56 -18.69
C PRO A 405 -63.81 32.93 -20.14
N PHE A 406 -64.06 31.95 -21.01
CA PHE A 406 -64.43 32.23 -22.41
C PHE A 406 -65.85 32.78 -22.51
N ILE A 407 -66.78 32.22 -21.73
CA ILE A 407 -68.16 32.72 -21.61
C ILE A 407 -68.18 34.11 -20.94
N GLU A 408 -67.39 34.32 -19.88
CA GLU A 408 -67.26 35.64 -19.24
C GLU A 408 -66.77 36.68 -20.25
N ASN A 409 -65.73 36.36 -21.03
CA ASN A 409 -65.22 37.26 -22.04
C ASN A 409 -66.27 37.56 -23.13
N ALA A 410 -66.99 36.55 -23.63
CA ALA A 410 -68.02 36.73 -24.64
C ALA A 410 -69.13 37.71 -24.16
N ILE A 411 -69.60 37.54 -22.92
CA ILE A 411 -70.67 38.38 -22.35
C ILE A 411 -70.16 39.80 -22.03
N TRP A 412 -69.07 39.90 -21.27
CA TRP A 412 -68.61 41.18 -20.73
C TRP A 412 -67.91 42.06 -21.76
N HIS A 413 -67.23 41.45 -22.74
CA HIS A 413 -66.41 42.17 -23.72
C HIS A 413 -66.99 42.16 -25.12
N GLY A 414 -67.72 41.12 -25.50
CA GLY A 414 -68.41 41.06 -26.79
C GLY A 414 -69.79 41.72 -26.71
N LEU A 415 -70.67 41.19 -25.87
CA LEU A 415 -72.11 41.44 -25.94
C LEU A 415 -72.59 42.66 -25.13
N ARG A 416 -71.98 42.93 -23.97
CA ARG A 416 -72.42 44.03 -23.07
C ARG A 416 -72.39 45.41 -23.73
N TYR A 417 -71.38 45.67 -24.58
CA TYR A 417 -71.15 46.96 -25.24
C TYR A 417 -71.81 47.06 -26.62
N LYS A 418 -72.46 45.98 -27.08
CA LYS A 418 -73.21 46.00 -28.33
C LYS A 418 -74.44 46.91 -28.20
N GLU A 419 -74.72 47.68 -29.25
CA GLU A 419 -75.85 48.61 -29.29
C GLU A 419 -77.18 47.86 -29.42
N HIS A 420 -77.17 46.74 -30.16
CA HIS A 420 -78.31 45.86 -30.34
C HIS A 420 -78.17 44.57 -29.54
N LYS A 421 -79.30 43.87 -29.36
CA LYS A 421 -79.32 42.58 -28.66
C LYS A 421 -78.45 41.56 -29.41
N GLY A 422 -77.43 41.02 -28.74
CA GLY A 422 -76.54 40.02 -29.32
C GLY A 422 -76.96 38.58 -29.02
N LYS A 423 -76.21 37.61 -29.56
CA LYS A 423 -76.43 36.18 -29.40
C LYS A 423 -75.14 35.50 -28.93
N LEU A 424 -75.26 34.69 -27.88
CA LEU A 424 -74.23 33.76 -27.41
C LEU A 424 -74.63 32.33 -27.74
N GLU A 425 -73.79 31.59 -28.44
CA GLU A 425 -74.01 30.18 -28.74
C GLU A 425 -72.91 29.35 -28.08
N VAL A 426 -73.31 28.42 -27.22
CA VAL A 426 -72.44 27.41 -26.63
C VAL A 426 -72.87 26.06 -27.17
N ALA A 427 -72.00 25.42 -27.96
CA ALA A 427 -72.27 24.12 -28.56
C ALA A 427 -71.20 23.13 -28.16
N ILE A 428 -71.62 21.95 -27.72
CA ILE A 428 -70.73 20.85 -27.34
C ILE A 428 -70.98 19.68 -28.28
N GLY A 429 -69.92 19.29 -29.00
CA GLY A 429 -69.97 18.20 -29.97
C GLY A 429 -68.75 17.30 -29.88
N LYS A 430 -68.76 16.19 -30.64
CA LYS A 430 -67.65 15.24 -30.71
C LYS A 430 -67.00 15.35 -32.08
N GLU A 431 -65.69 15.57 -32.11
CA GLU A 431 -64.93 15.71 -33.36
C GLU A 431 -63.58 15.01 -33.20
N ASN A 432 -63.21 14.13 -34.14
CA ASN A 432 -61.91 13.44 -34.16
C ASN A 432 -61.57 12.73 -32.83
N GLY A 433 -62.55 12.13 -32.16
CA GLY A 433 -62.36 11.43 -30.88
C GLY A 433 -62.15 12.35 -29.66
N MET A 434 -62.36 13.66 -29.81
CA MET A 434 -62.30 14.65 -28.73
C MET A 434 -63.68 15.30 -28.54
N ALA A 435 -63.97 15.76 -27.32
CA ALA A 435 -65.09 16.64 -27.07
C ALA A 435 -64.66 18.07 -27.45
N THR A 436 -65.42 18.70 -28.34
CA THR A 436 -65.17 20.05 -28.85
C THR A 436 -66.26 20.97 -28.30
N VAL A 437 -65.83 21.98 -27.54
CA VAL A 437 -66.69 23.05 -27.02
C VAL A 437 -66.46 24.30 -27.86
N LEU A 438 -67.54 24.79 -28.46
CA LEU A 438 -67.59 26.00 -29.26
C LEU A 438 -68.36 27.06 -28.48
N ILE A 439 -67.73 28.21 -28.23
CA ILE A 439 -68.36 29.38 -27.62
C ILE A 439 -68.25 30.50 -28.64
N ARG A 440 -69.40 30.92 -29.19
CA ARG A 440 -69.50 31.91 -30.26
C ARG A 440 -70.34 33.08 -29.79
N ASP A 441 -69.84 34.29 -29.96
CA ASP A 441 -70.63 35.50 -29.79
C ASP A 441 -70.58 36.37 -31.03
N ASP A 442 -71.68 37.05 -31.30
CA ASP A 442 -71.78 38.03 -32.39
C ASP A 442 -71.50 39.47 -31.91
N GLY A 443 -70.70 39.62 -30.84
CA GLY A 443 -70.37 40.90 -30.22
C GLY A 443 -69.46 41.81 -31.07
N ILE A 444 -69.01 42.90 -30.46
CA ILE A 444 -68.21 43.96 -31.11
C ILE A 444 -66.84 43.50 -31.65
N GLY A 445 -66.42 42.26 -31.38
CA GLY A 445 -65.15 41.73 -31.84
C GLY A 445 -63.94 42.09 -30.99
N ARG A 446 -62.82 41.38 -31.19
CA ARG A 446 -61.63 41.48 -30.31
C ARG A 446 -60.94 42.84 -30.41
N LYS A 447 -60.81 43.40 -31.61
CA LYS A 447 -60.11 44.67 -31.88
C LYS A 447 -60.86 45.87 -31.29
N ARG A 448 -62.15 45.98 -31.57
CA ARG A 448 -63.01 47.06 -31.06
C ARG A 448 -63.19 46.99 -29.55
N SER A 449 -63.22 45.78 -28.99
CA SER A 449 -63.23 45.58 -27.53
C SER A 449 -61.94 46.05 -26.85
N LEU A 450 -60.79 45.99 -27.52
CA LEU A 450 -59.52 46.56 -27.01
C LEU A 450 -59.53 48.10 -27.04
N GLU A 451 -60.13 48.69 -28.07
CA GLU A 451 -60.20 50.15 -28.28
C GLU A 451 -61.22 50.83 -27.34
N ALA A 452 -62.31 50.15 -26.97
CA ALA A 452 -63.34 50.66 -26.06
C ALA A 452 -62.94 50.71 -24.56
N LYS A 453 -61.68 50.38 -24.22
CA LYS A 453 -61.21 50.20 -22.83
C LYS A 453 -60.29 51.33 -22.36
N THR A 454 -60.40 51.68 -21.08
CA THR A 454 -59.49 52.64 -20.42
C THR A 454 -58.12 52.01 -20.14
N SER A 455 -57.05 52.81 -20.06
CA SER A 455 -55.65 52.36 -19.84
C SER A 455 -55.43 51.50 -18.59
N GLN A 456 -56.30 51.61 -17.59
CA GLN A 456 -56.26 50.80 -16.36
C GLN A 456 -56.95 49.43 -16.53
N GLN A 457 -57.93 49.33 -17.43
CA GLN A 457 -58.67 48.10 -17.72
C GLN A 457 -57.89 47.15 -18.64
N THR A 458 -57.04 47.68 -19.53
CA THR A 458 -56.17 46.87 -20.40
C THR A 458 -55.11 46.09 -19.62
N LYS A 459 -54.61 46.64 -18.50
CA LYS A 459 -53.55 46.03 -17.66
C LYS A 459 -54.02 44.82 -16.85
N TYR A 460 -55.26 44.83 -16.36
CA TYR A 460 -55.84 43.75 -15.54
C TYR A 460 -56.33 42.54 -16.36
N GLN A 461 -56.62 42.73 -17.65
CA GLN A 461 -57.36 41.76 -18.47
C GLN A 461 -56.46 40.86 -19.33
N SER A 462 -55.26 41.33 -19.68
CA SER A 462 -54.22 40.51 -20.34
C SER A 462 -53.75 39.31 -19.51
N THR A 463 -54.18 39.23 -18.24
CA THR A 463 -53.89 38.14 -17.30
C THR A 463 -54.87 36.96 -17.41
N GLY A 464 -56.17 37.17 -17.67
CA GLY A 464 -57.20 36.13 -17.56
C GLY A 464 -57.04 34.97 -18.56
N LEU A 465 -57.14 35.26 -19.86
CA LEU A 465 -56.95 34.25 -20.92
C LEU A 465 -55.52 33.69 -20.94
N ARG A 466 -54.52 34.53 -20.62
CA ARG A 466 -53.12 34.08 -20.48
C ARG A 466 -52.96 33.07 -19.34
N ASN A 467 -53.65 33.26 -18.22
CA ASN A 467 -53.68 32.32 -17.10
C ASN A 467 -54.35 31.00 -17.51
N VAL A 468 -55.44 31.05 -18.28
CA VAL A 468 -56.10 29.85 -18.82
C VAL A 468 -55.17 29.08 -19.76
N SER A 469 -54.53 29.74 -20.73
CA SER A 469 -53.56 29.09 -21.63
C SER A 469 -52.37 28.51 -20.87
N ARG A 470 -51.85 29.23 -19.85
CA ARG A 470 -50.76 28.73 -19.01
C ARG A 470 -51.18 27.54 -18.17
N ARG A 471 -52.42 27.53 -17.66
CA ARG A 471 -52.99 26.40 -16.91
C ARG A 471 -53.15 25.17 -17.79
N ILE A 472 -53.66 25.31 -19.02
CA ILE A 472 -53.75 24.22 -20.00
C ILE A 472 -52.36 23.62 -20.28
N GLN A 473 -51.34 24.46 -20.51
CA GLN A 473 -49.97 24.00 -20.71
C GLN A 473 -49.45 23.18 -19.52
N LEU A 474 -49.64 23.67 -18.30
CA LEU A 474 -49.18 22.99 -17.10
C LEU A 474 -49.94 21.68 -16.85
N ILE A 475 -51.24 21.62 -17.17
CA ILE A 475 -52.05 20.40 -17.03
C ILE A 475 -51.62 19.35 -18.06
N ASN A 476 -51.42 19.74 -19.31
CA ASN A 476 -50.90 18.84 -20.35
C ASN A 476 -49.52 18.28 -19.97
N GLN A 477 -48.66 19.10 -19.36
CA GLN A 477 -47.34 18.67 -18.88
C GLN A 477 -47.39 17.77 -17.64
N ALA A 478 -48.23 18.10 -16.66
CA ALA A 478 -48.28 17.40 -15.38
C ALA A 478 -49.05 16.08 -15.45
N TYR A 479 -50.13 16.03 -16.24
CA TYR A 479 -51.05 14.88 -16.32
C TYR A 479 -51.04 14.18 -17.69
N GLN A 480 -50.16 14.58 -18.62
CA GLN A 480 -50.03 14.00 -19.96
C GLN A 480 -51.34 14.04 -20.78
N LYS A 481 -52.18 15.05 -20.55
CA LYS A 481 -53.42 15.29 -21.31
C LYS A 481 -53.14 16.13 -22.58
N GLN A 482 -54.11 16.23 -23.48
CA GLN A 482 -53.99 16.93 -24.77
C GLN A 482 -55.06 18.01 -24.97
N TYR A 483 -55.35 18.81 -23.94
CA TYR A 483 -56.28 19.94 -24.09
C TYR A 483 -55.71 20.97 -25.07
N LYS A 484 -56.53 21.46 -26.00
CA LYS A 484 -56.16 22.51 -26.97
C LYS A 484 -57.20 23.62 -26.94
N VAL A 485 -56.74 24.87 -27.06
CA VAL A 485 -57.61 26.04 -27.14
C VAL A 485 -57.21 26.92 -28.33
N SER A 486 -58.17 27.39 -29.10
CA SER A 486 -58.01 28.45 -30.09
C SER A 486 -59.09 29.52 -29.91
N ILE A 487 -58.75 30.76 -30.25
CA ILE A 487 -59.66 31.91 -30.21
C ILE A 487 -59.47 32.71 -31.48
N GLU A 488 -60.53 32.89 -32.24
CA GLU A 488 -60.55 33.51 -33.58
C GLU A 488 -61.73 34.49 -33.68
N ASP A 489 -61.68 35.42 -34.64
CA ASP A 489 -62.81 36.30 -34.92
C ASP A 489 -63.84 35.52 -35.78
N GLN A 490 -65.13 35.59 -35.42
CA GLN A 490 -66.16 34.76 -36.06
C GLN A 490 -66.50 35.23 -37.49
N PHE A 491 -66.52 36.55 -37.70
CA PHE A 491 -66.82 37.22 -38.96
C PHE A 491 -65.79 38.33 -39.22
N PRO A 492 -64.56 37.98 -39.66
CA PRO A 492 -63.47 38.95 -39.81
C PRO A 492 -63.78 40.15 -40.73
N GLU A 493 -64.72 39.95 -41.66
CA GLU A 493 -65.15 40.93 -42.67
C GLU A 493 -66.25 41.90 -42.16
N ARG A 494 -66.78 41.72 -40.94
CA ARG A 494 -67.82 42.57 -40.36
C ARG A 494 -67.23 43.60 -39.40
N GLU A 495 -67.95 44.70 -39.17
CA GLU A 495 -67.56 45.67 -38.15
C GLU A 495 -67.69 45.08 -36.74
N ASP A 496 -68.79 44.38 -36.47
CA ASP A 496 -68.96 43.52 -35.30
C ASP A 496 -68.50 42.10 -35.68
N THR A 497 -67.20 41.84 -35.51
CA THR A 497 -66.60 40.58 -35.97
C THR A 497 -67.02 39.38 -35.14
N GLY A 498 -67.59 39.58 -33.95
CA GLY A 498 -67.82 38.49 -32.99
C GLY A 498 -66.53 37.79 -32.57
N THR A 499 -66.65 36.72 -31.78
CA THR A 499 -65.52 35.90 -31.36
C THR A 499 -65.95 34.44 -31.25
N VAL A 500 -65.09 33.53 -31.68
CA VAL A 500 -65.24 32.08 -31.48
C VAL A 500 -64.07 31.54 -30.67
N ALA A 501 -64.37 30.94 -29.53
CA ALA A 501 -63.42 30.15 -28.74
C ALA A 501 -63.72 28.66 -28.94
N THR A 502 -62.71 27.90 -29.34
CA THR A 502 -62.78 26.45 -29.50
C THR A 502 -61.89 25.77 -28.49
N LEU A 503 -62.48 24.94 -27.61
CA LEU A 503 -61.73 24.09 -26.69
C LEU A 503 -61.89 22.62 -27.11
N LYS A 504 -60.78 21.91 -27.33
CA LYS A 504 -60.76 20.47 -27.57
C LYS A 504 -60.29 19.74 -26.33
N ILE A 505 -61.13 18.84 -25.83
CA ILE A 505 -60.98 18.06 -24.60
C ILE A 505 -60.79 16.58 -24.99
N PRO A 506 -59.75 15.90 -24.51
CA PRO A 506 -59.56 14.48 -24.77
C PRO A 506 -60.66 13.64 -24.09
N ILE A 507 -61.29 12.74 -24.84
CA ILE A 507 -62.23 11.75 -24.29
C ILE A 507 -61.39 10.56 -23.80
N PRO A 508 -61.68 10.00 -22.61
CA PRO A 508 -61.04 8.76 -22.17
C PRO A 508 -61.29 7.63 -23.19
N GLN A 509 -60.27 6.83 -23.50
CA GLN A 509 -60.43 5.66 -24.37
C GLN A 509 -61.15 4.53 -23.67
#